data_AF-A0A101CWK0-F1
#
_entry.id   AF-A0A101CWK0-F1
#
_cell.length_a   1.000
_cell.length_b   1.000
_cell.length_c   1.000
_cell.angle_alpha   90.00
_cell.angle_beta   90.00
_cell.angle_gamma   90.00
#
_symmetry.space_group_name_H-M   'P 1'
#
loop_
_entity.id
_entity.type
_entity.pdbx_description
1 polymer ?
#
loop_
_entity_poly.entity_id
_entity_poly.type
_entity_poly.pdbx_seq_one_letter_code
_entity_poly.pdbx_strand_id
1 'polypeptide(L)'
;MRNINLAIVFLFTIISVKSIAQCEVKNRILPDGTLIYYFDPADFYISKSKSLKINIQTDKEHFFIALQPSPFPSKGEGKKIKDDLIIHLANKKEYRLSHYDTQYRHHDSIMQVLYLMDDKDIEAFSKFEAVVAEINMKGTEFVRDYNFKLHKDAIIQQLNCFLKEEKKK
;
A
#
# COMPACT_ATOMS: atom_id res chain seq x y z
N MET A 1 -16.92 -0.36 -51.43
CA MET A 1 -16.87 -0.88 -50.05
C MET A 1 -15.42 -1.22 -49.68
N ARG A 2 -14.59 -0.23 -49.32
CA ARG A 2 -13.17 -0.49 -48.99
C ARG A 2 -12.56 0.49 -47.95
N ASN A 3 -13.39 1.25 -47.23
CA ASN A 3 -12.90 2.30 -46.33
C ASN A 3 -13.38 2.15 -44.88
N ILE A 4 -14.20 1.13 -44.57
CA ILE A 4 -14.76 0.92 -43.21
C ILE A 4 -13.87 -0.02 -42.36
N ASN A 5 -13.03 -0.85 -42.99
CA ASN A 5 -12.20 -1.84 -42.25
C ASN A 5 -11.02 -1.24 -41.49
N LEU A 6 -10.49 -0.08 -41.89
CA LEU A 6 -9.32 0.53 -41.22
C LEU A 6 -9.70 1.23 -39.90
N ALA A 7 -10.88 1.82 -39.81
CA ALA A 7 -11.33 2.51 -38.60
C ALA A 7 -11.63 1.54 -37.44
N ILE A 8 -12.15 0.35 -37.74
CA ILE A 8 -12.45 -0.67 -36.73
C ILE A 8 -11.16 -1.24 -36.13
N VAL A 9 -10.15 -1.50 -36.97
CA VAL A 9 -8.84 -2.01 -36.51
C VAL A 9 -8.15 -0.98 -35.60
N PHE A 10 -8.20 0.30 -35.96
CA PHE A 10 -7.60 1.37 -35.15
C PHE A 10 -8.31 1.54 -33.79
N LEU A 11 -9.65 1.38 -33.75
CA LEU A 11 -10.42 1.44 -32.51
C LEU A 11 -10.10 0.28 -31.57
N PHE A 12 -9.89 -0.94 -32.09
CA PHE A 12 -9.50 -2.10 -31.29
C PHE A 12 -8.07 -1.97 -30.71
N THR A 13 -7.15 -1.34 -31.44
CA THR A 13 -5.78 -1.15 -30.94
C THR A 13 -5.71 -0.16 -29.78
N ILE A 14 -6.54 0.88 -29.76
CA ILE A 14 -6.52 1.90 -28.69
C ILE A 14 -7.15 1.36 -27.38
N ILE A 15 -8.15 0.50 -27.48
CA ILE A 15 -8.82 -0.10 -26.31
C ILE A 15 -7.89 -1.13 -25.61
N SER A 16 -7.00 -1.77 -26.37
CA SER A 16 -6.11 -2.82 -25.85
C SER A 16 -4.97 -2.29 -24.96
N VAL A 17 -4.55 -1.03 -25.13
CA VAL A 17 -3.39 -0.47 -24.41
C VAL A 17 -3.73 -0.05 -22.97
N LYS A 18 -5.03 0.12 -22.64
CA LYS A 18 -5.46 0.58 -21.30
C LYS A 18 -5.36 -0.49 -20.22
N SER A 19 -5.13 -1.76 -20.58
CA SER A 19 -5.15 -2.88 -19.62
C SER A 19 -3.79 -3.28 -19.05
N ILE A 20 -2.69 -2.61 -19.43
CA ILE A 20 -1.32 -2.98 -19.00
C ILE A 20 -0.76 -1.98 -17.96
N ALA A 21 -1.40 -0.82 -17.78
CA ALA A 21 -0.86 0.27 -16.95
C ALA A 21 -1.09 0.14 -15.43
N GLN A 22 -1.64 -0.98 -14.92
CA GLN A 22 -2.17 -1.01 -13.55
C GLN A 22 -1.28 -1.71 -12.51
N CYS A 23 -0.18 -2.35 -12.91
CA CYS A 23 0.68 -3.14 -12.01
C CYS A 23 2.17 -2.86 -12.25
N GLU A 24 2.65 -1.63 -12.00
CA GLU A 24 4.08 -1.34 -12.05
C GLU A 24 4.77 -1.76 -10.74
N VAL A 25 5.10 -3.05 -10.62
CA VAL A 25 5.82 -3.60 -9.47
C VAL A 25 7.30 -3.25 -9.57
N LYS A 26 7.83 -2.58 -8.54
CA LYS A 26 9.25 -2.31 -8.38
C LYS A 26 9.88 -3.31 -7.42
N ASN A 27 11.20 -3.43 -7.44
CA ASN A 27 11.93 -4.27 -6.49
C ASN A 27 13.19 -3.58 -5.98
N ARG A 28 13.65 -3.99 -4.80
CA ARG A 28 14.92 -3.59 -4.20
C ARG A 28 15.47 -4.67 -3.29
N ILE A 29 16.79 -4.69 -3.11
CA ILE A 29 17.46 -5.55 -2.13
C ILE A 29 17.70 -4.73 -0.85
N LEU A 30 17.30 -5.26 0.30
CA LEU A 30 17.55 -4.68 1.61
C LEU A 30 18.99 -4.98 2.08
N PRO A 31 19.53 -4.25 3.08
CA PRO A 31 20.90 -4.47 3.57
C PRO A 31 21.21 -5.88 4.08
N ASP A 32 20.17 -6.61 4.51
CA ASP A 32 20.24 -8.01 4.95
C ASP A 32 20.22 -9.02 3.79
N GLY A 33 20.10 -8.55 2.53
CA GLY A 33 20.01 -9.38 1.33
C GLY A 33 18.58 -9.72 0.89
N THR A 34 17.55 -9.34 1.66
CA THR A 34 16.15 -9.65 1.36
C THR A 34 15.66 -8.88 0.12
N LEU A 35 15.07 -9.58 -0.84
CA LEU A 35 14.48 -8.99 -2.04
C LEU A 35 13.03 -8.59 -1.78
N ILE A 36 12.75 -7.28 -1.79
CA ILE A 36 11.42 -6.72 -1.57
C ILE A 36 10.84 -6.20 -2.88
N TYR A 37 9.60 -6.61 -3.15
CA TYR A 37 8.74 -6.08 -4.20
C TYR A 37 7.78 -5.05 -3.62
N TYR A 38 7.53 -3.95 -4.33
CA TYR A 38 6.71 -2.86 -3.83
C TYR A 38 6.11 -1.99 -4.94
N PHE A 39 5.03 -1.28 -4.62
CA PHE A 39 4.46 -0.21 -5.44
C PHE A 39 4.88 1.16 -4.95
N ASP A 40 4.80 2.19 -5.80
CA ASP A 40 4.93 3.56 -5.32
C ASP A 40 3.82 3.91 -4.30
N PRO A 41 4.14 4.61 -3.20
CA PRO A 41 3.15 4.99 -2.19
C PRO A 41 2.05 5.91 -2.73
N ALA A 42 0.80 5.51 -2.51
CA ALA A 42 -0.40 6.29 -2.87
C ALA A 42 -0.90 7.11 -1.67
N ASP A 43 -1.48 8.28 -1.92
CA ASP A 43 -2.02 9.13 -0.85
C ASP A 43 -3.38 8.61 -0.34
N PHE A 44 -3.48 8.24 0.93
CA PHE A 44 -4.76 7.81 1.52
C PHE A 44 -5.45 8.92 2.31
N TYR A 45 -4.65 9.88 2.78
CA TYR A 45 -5.10 11.05 3.51
C TYR A 45 -4.20 12.24 3.19
N ILE A 46 -4.81 13.39 2.88
CA ILE A 46 -4.13 14.67 2.73
C ILE A 46 -4.97 15.75 3.41
N SER A 47 -4.32 16.57 4.22
CA SER A 47 -4.86 17.82 4.77
C SER A 47 -3.81 18.93 4.66
N LYS A 48 -4.14 20.14 5.13
CA LYS A 48 -3.21 21.29 5.10
C LYS A 48 -1.92 21.04 5.89
N SER A 49 -1.93 20.17 6.89
CA SER A 49 -0.80 19.97 7.81
C SER A 49 -0.36 18.52 7.95
N LYS A 50 -1.08 17.56 7.37
CA LYS A 50 -0.81 16.13 7.53
C LYS A 50 -1.10 15.36 6.26
N SER A 51 -0.32 14.35 5.97
CA SER A 51 -0.62 13.35 4.96
C SER A 51 -0.26 11.94 5.44
N LEU A 52 -0.86 10.95 4.80
CA LEU A 52 -0.52 9.55 4.97
C LEU A 52 -0.51 8.89 3.61
N LYS A 53 0.66 8.37 3.24
CA LYS A 53 0.83 7.53 2.06
C LYS A 53 0.91 6.07 2.45
N ILE A 54 0.42 5.20 1.57
CA ILE A 54 0.36 3.75 1.78
C ILE A 54 0.80 3.01 0.51
N ASN A 55 1.55 1.94 0.69
CA ASN A 55 1.73 0.90 -0.32
C ASN A 55 1.81 -0.49 0.30
N ILE A 56 1.65 -1.51 -0.54
CA ILE A 56 1.93 -2.91 -0.24
C ILE A 56 3.38 -3.22 -0.63
N GLN A 57 4.07 -3.92 0.26
CA GLN A 57 5.39 -4.50 0.02
C GLN A 57 5.31 -6.00 0.28
N THR A 58 6.14 -6.80 -0.40
CA THR A 58 6.22 -8.25 -0.18
C THR A 58 7.62 -8.76 -0.46
N ASP A 59 8.08 -9.73 0.31
CA ASP A 59 9.25 -10.57 0.03
C ASP A 59 8.87 -11.86 -0.74
N LYS A 60 7.59 -12.00 -1.13
CA LYS A 60 6.90 -13.19 -1.67
C LYS A 60 6.51 -14.26 -0.66
N GLU A 61 6.91 -14.12 0.59
CA GLU A 61 6.46 -15.01 1.67
C GLU A 61 5.38 -14.31 2.50
N HIS A 62 5.55 -13.01 2.72
CA HIS A 62 4.69 -12.18 3.53
C HIS A 62 4.29 -10.91 2.81
N PHE A 63 3.10 -10.39 3.17
CA PHE A 63 2.62 -9.09 2.71
C PHE A 63 2.70 -8.07 3.84
N PHE A 64 3.18 -6.88 3.51
CA PHE A 64 3.36 -5.78 4.43
C PHE A 64 2.58 -4.56 3.94
N ILE A 65 1.89 -3.89 4.86
CA ILE A 65 1.39 -2.53 4.66
C ILE A 65 2.46 -1.56 5.13
N ALA A 66 2.92 -0.72 4.22
CA ALA A 66 3.89 0.33 4.49
C ALA A 66 3.19 1.68 4.60
N LEU A 67 3.26 2.28 5.78
CA LEU A 67 2.69 3.59 6.08
C LEU A 67 3.77 4.66 6.10
N GLN A 68 3.57 5.75 5.38
CA GLN A 68 4.46 6.91 5.33
C GLN A 68 3.70 8.16 5.76
N PRO A 69 3.67 8.48 7.06
CA PRO A 69 3.02 9.69 7.55
C PRO A 69 3.91 10.92 7.32
N SER A 70 3.29 12.08 7.15
CA SER A 70 3.97 13.37 7.21
C SER A 70 3.08 14.39 7.95
N PRO A 71 3.62 15.24 8.85
CA PRO A 71 4.96 15.16 9.42
C PRO A 71 5.13 13.90 10.28
N PHE A 72 6.37 13.46 10.45
CA PHE A 72 6.76 12.28 11.22
C PHE A 72 7.80 12.63 12.28
N PRO A 73 7.86 11.88 13.39
CA PRO A 73 8.79 12.15 14.49
C PRO A 73 10.25 11.86 14.13
N SER A 74 11.17 12.40 14.93
CA SER A 74 12.61 12.10 14.80
C SER A 74 12.91 10.61 15.04
N LYS A 75 14.05 10.12 14.55
CA LYS A 75 14.44 8.69 14.63
C LYS A 75 14.40 8.10 16.04
N GLY A 76 14.75 8.88 17.07
CA GLY A 76 14.68 8.43 18.46
C GLY A 76 13.26 8.22 18.97
N GLU A 77 12.32 9.03 18.50
CA GLU A 77 10.90 8.94 18.87
C GLU A 77 10.14 7.95 18.00
N GLY A 78 10.36 7.95 16.68
CA GLY A 78 9.68 7.01 15.77
C GLY A 78 10.01 5.55 16.07
N LYS A 79 11.22 5.24 16.54
CA LYS A 79 11.59 3.89 17.01
C LYS A 79 10.78 3.39 18.22
N LYS A 80 10.05 4.27 18.90
CA LYS A 80 9.15 3.89 20.01
C LYS A 80 7.78 3.41 19.50
N ILE A 81 7.46 3.64 18.23
CA ILE A 81 6.25 3.11 17.59
C ILE A 81 6.43 1.60 17.47
N LYS A 82 5.63 0.86 18.23
CA LYS A 82 5.64 -0.61 18.27
C LYS A 82 4.24 -1.22 18.35
N ASP A 83 3.22 -0.38 18.48
CA ASP A 83 1.85 -0.84 18.55
C ASP A 83 1.39 -1.27 17.16
N ASP A 84 0.48 -2.23 17.12
CA ASP A 84 -0.12 -2.73 15.90
C ASP A 84 -0.96 -1.68 15.18
N LEU A 85 -1.12 -1.90 13.87
CA LEU A 85 -2.06 -1.15 13.04
C LEU A 85 -3.41 -1.85 13.04
N ILE A 86 -4.47 -1.10 13.29
CA ILE A 86 -5.85 -1.60 13.12
C ILE A 86 -6.42 -0.99 11.84
N ILE A 87 -6.86 -1.82 10.91
CA ILE A 87 -7.57 -1.39 9.70
C ILE A 87 -9.01 -1.87 9.74
N HIS A 88 -9.93 -0.94 9.49
CA HIS A 88 -11.33 -1.22 9.24
C HIS A 88 -11.58 -1.35 7.75
N LEU A 89 -12.07 -2.50 7.30
CA LEU A 89 -12.47 -2.69 5.91
C LEU A 89 -13.96 -2.42 5.73
N ALA A 90 -14.38 -2.18 4.48
CA ALA A 90 -15.77 -1.91 4.11
C ALA A 90 -16.76 -3.03 4.47
N ASN A 91 -16.25 -4.24 4.75
CA ASN A 91 -17.07 -5.34 5.28
C ASN A 91 -17.39 -5.22 6.79
N LYS A 92 -17.08 -4.07 7.41
CA LYS A 92 -17.31 -3.76 8.82
C LYS A 92 -16.55 -4.67 9.79
N LYS A 93 -15.45 -5.27 9.32
CA LYS A 93 -14.53 -6.02 10.18
C LYS A 93 -13.23 -5.24 10.38
N GLU A 94 -12.65 -5.47 11.54
CA GLU A 94 -11.36 -4.94 11.97
C GLU A 94 -10.29 -6.01 11.77
N TYR A 95 -9.14 -5.57 11.28
CA TYR A 95 -7.97 -6.42 11.06
C TYR A 95 -6.77 -5.79 11.75
N ARG A 96 -6.05 -6.62 12.50
CA ARG A 96 -4.87 -6.21 13.26
C ARG A 96 -3.63 -6.66 12.51
N LEU A 97 -2.82 -5.71 12.09
CA LEU A 97 -1.53 -5.97 11.45
C LEU A 97 -0.41 -5.73 12.46
N SER A 98 0.45 -6.72 12.62
CA SER A 98 1.53 -6.66 13.60
C SER A 98 2.58 -5.64 13.18
N HIS A 99 3.06 -4.81 14.10
CA HIS A 99 4.22 -3.97 13.81
C HIS A 99 5.42 -4.86 13.43
N TYR A 100 6.05 -4.55 12.29
CA TYR A 100 7.22 -5.27 11.80
C TYR A 100 8.50 -4.44 11.99
N ASP A 101 8.51 -3.20 11.46
CA ASP A 101 9.69 -2.34 11.51
C ASP A 101 9.32 -0.86 11.36
N THR A 102 10.21 0.02 11.81
CA THR A 102 10.16 1.47 11.55
C THR A 102 11.47 1.94 10.94
N GLN A 103 11.37 2.35 9.68
CA GLN A 103 12.49 2.67 8.81
C GLN A 103 12.56 4.17 8.55
N TYR A 104 13.78 4.69 8.50
CA TYR A 104 14.07 6.02 8.02
C TYR A 104 14.88 5.89 6.74
N ARG A 105 14.37 6.44 5.65
CA ARG A 105 14.89 6.27 4.30
C ARG A 105 15.28 7.63 3.72
N HIS A 106 16.09 7.61 2.66
CA HIS A 106 16.55 8.81 1.95
C HIS A 106 17.16 9.85 2.90
N HIS A 107 18.20 9.47 3.65
CA HIS A 107 18.85 10.34 4.64
C HIS A 107 17.85 10.90 5.67
N ASP A 108 17.01 10.03 6.22
CA ASP A 108 15.97 10.33 7.21
C ASP A 108 14.87 11.32 6.75
N SER A 109 14.76 11.58 5.43
CA SER A 109 13.71 12.43 4.86
C SER A 109 12.34 11.76 4.71
N ILE A 110 12.29 10.42 4.84
CA ILE A 110 11.03 9.66 4.84
C ILE A 110 11.06 8.68 6.00
N MET A 111 10.06 8.77 6.89
CA MET A 111 9.76 7.69 7.84
C MET A 111 8.72 6.75 7.23
N GLN A 112 8.96 5.46 7.36
CA GLN A 112 8.07 4.39 6.93
C GLN A 112 7.87 3.41 8.09
N VAL A 113 6.63 3.06 8.40
CA VAL A 113 6.29 2.01 9.36
C VAL A 113 5.74 0.82 8.58
N LEU A 114 6.33 -0.35 8.78
CA LEU A 114 5.93 -1.61 8.17
C LEU A 114 5.06 -2.39 9.13
N TYR A 115 3.91 -2.84 8.65
CA TYR A 115 3.00 -3.71 9.39
C TYR A 115 2.78 -4.99 8.61
N LEU A 116 2.98 -6.13 9.26
CA LEU A 116 2.80 -7.46 8.70
C LEU A 116 1.31 -7.82 8.67
N MET A 117 0.83 -8.22 7.50
CA MET A 117 -0.51 -8.76 7.31
C MET A 117 -0.51 -10.26 7.66
N ASP A 118 -1.55 -10.73 8.36
CA ASP A 118 -1.77 -12.16 8.57
C ASP A 118 -2.23 -12.80 7.24
N ASP A 119 -1.65 -13.94 6.89
CA ASP A 119 -1.93 -14.64 5.63
C ASP A 119 -3.42 -14.96 5.46
N LYS A 120 -4.14 -15.22 6.57
CA LYS A 120 -5.58 -15.51 6.54
C LYS A 120 -6.42 -14.29 6.13
N ASP A 121 -5.87 -13.08 6.28
CA ASP A 121 -6.58 -11.82 6.08
C ASP A 121 -6.34 -11.24 4.67
N ILE A 122 -5.31 -11.71 3.94
CA ILE A 122 -4.96 -11.25 2.58
C ILE A 122 -6.16 -11.27 1.63
N GLU A 123 -6.97 -12.33 1.69
CA GLU A 123 -8.16 -12.46 0.86
C GLU A 123 -9.18 -11.35 1.14
N ALA A 124 -9.31 -10.91 2.39
CA ALA A 124 -10.21 -9.81 2.73
C ALA A 124 -9.67 -8.47 2.20
N PHE A 125 -8.38 -8.20 2.36
CA PHE A 125 -7.74 -6.98 1.86
C PHE A 125 -7.71 -6.88 0.33
N SER A 126 -7.74 -8.01 -0.38
CA SER A 126 -7.85 -8.03 -1.85
C SER A 126 -9.28 -7.85 -2.38
N LYS A 127 -10.29 -7.80 -1.49
CA LYS A 127 -11.72 -7.72 -1.86
C LYS A 127 -12.44 -6.50 -1.30
N PHE A 128 -12.05 -6.01 -0.13
CA PHE A 128 -12.75 -4.93 0.56
C PHE A 128 -11.87 -3.70 0.72
N GLU A 129 -12.43 -2.53 0.42
CA GLU A 129 -11.75 -1.26 0.56
C GLU A 129 -11.40 -1.00 2.01
N ALA A 130 -10.24 -0.41 2.25
CA ALA A 130 -9.89 0.10 3.57
C ALA A 130 -10.62 1.44 3.80
N VAL A 131 -11.23 1.58 4.96
CA VAL A 131 -12.06 2.75 5.32
C VAL A 131 -11.39 3.59 6.39
N VAL A 132 -10.82 2.95 7.42
CA VAL A 132 -10.15 3.62 8.53
C VAL A 132 -8.86 2.87 8.86
N ALA A 133 -7.80 3.62 9.15
CA ALA A 133 -6.62 3.10 9.85
C ALA A 133 -6.45 3.81 11.18
N GLU A 134 -6.29 3.03 12.24
CA GLU A 134 -5.98 3.50 13.57
C GLU A 134 -4.52 3.20 13.88
N ILE A 135 -3.77 4.24 14.21
CA ILE A 135 -2.34 4.12 14.51
C ILE A 135 -2.10 4.67 15.90
N ASN A 136 -1.62 3.80 16.79
CA ASN A 136 -1.16 4.23 18.10
C ASN A 136 0.32 4.60 18.04
N MET A 137 0.59 5.88 17.79
CA MET A 137 1.96 6.41 17.74
C MET A 137 2.46 6.76 19.16
N LYS A 138 2.54 5.76 20.05
CA LYS A 138 3.06 5.93 21.42
C LYS A 138 4.43 6.63 21.40
N GLY A 139 4.56 7.67 22.23
CA GLY A 139 5.72 8.57 22.24
C GLY A 139 5.47 9.93 21.57
N THR A 140 4.26 10.13 21.02
CA THR A 140 3.69 11.43 20.64
C THR A 140 2.33 11.59 21.31
N GLU A 141 1.82 12.82 21.46
CA GLU A 141 0.58 13.09 22.24
C GLU A 141 -0.73 12.52 21.68
N PHE A 142 -0.77 11.81 20.55
CA PHE A 142 -2.05 11.48 19.89
C PHE A 142 -2.08 10.11 19.21
N VAL A 143 -3.06 9.28 19.60
CA VAL A 143 -3.65 8.25 18.72
C VAL A 143 -4.24 8.99 17.51
N ARG A 144 -3.92 8.53 16.29
CA ARG A 144 -4.43 9.15 15.07
C ARG A 144 -5.30 8.16 14.30
N ASP A 145 -6.56 8.52 14.15
CA ASP A 145 -7.48 7.83 13.26
C ASP A 145 -7.47 8.53 11.90
N TYR A 146 -7.07 7.78 10.88
CA TYR A 146 -7.06 8.22 9.50
C TYR A 146 -8.29 7.65 8.80
N ASN A 147 -9.33 8.47 8.70
CA ASN A 147 -10.45 8.19 7.81
C ASN A 147 -9.98 8.34 6.36
N PHE A 148 -9.91 7.21 5.64
CA PHE A 148 -9.42 7.19 4.27
C PHE A 148 -10.43 7.86 3.35
N LYS A 149 -9.95 8.84 2.58
CA LYS A 149 -10.76 9.62 1.64
C LYS A 149 -10.30 9.44 0.19
N LEU A 150 -9.03 9.10 0.01
CA LEU A 150 -8.38 8.97 -1.29
C LEU A 150 -7.92 7.53 -1.48
N HIS A 151 -7.87 7.08 -2.75
CA HIS A 151 -7.26 5.81 -3.15
C HIS A 151 -7.67 4.59 -2.31
N LYS A 152 -8.96 4.53 -1.90
CA LYS A 152 -9.51 3.48 -1.02
C LYS A 152 -9.34 2.06 -1.56
N ASP A 153 -9.26 1.95 -2.88
CA ASP A 153 -9.07 0.72 -3.63
C ASP A 153 -7.60 0.39 -3.91
N ALA A 154 -6.64 1.26 -3.55
CA ALA A 154 -5.23 1.03 -3.90
C ALA A 154 -4.66 -0.22 -3.23
N ILE A 155 -5.05 -0.55 -1.99
CA ILE A 155 -4.64 -1.82 -1.35
C ILE A 155 -5.18 -3.02 -2.13
N ILE A 156 -6.46 -2.98 -2.52
CA ILE A 156 -7.10 -4.00 -3.35
C ILE A 156 -6.35 -4.17 -4.67
N GLN A 157 -6.08 -3.06 -5.36
CA GLN A 157 -5.42 -3.08 -6.68
C GLN A 157 -4.00 -3.66 -6.57
N GLN A 158 -3.21 -3.19 -5.61
CA GLN A 158 -1.84 -3.62 -5.40
C GLN A 158 -1.75 -5.11 -5.00
N LEU A 159 -2.61 -5.59 -4.09
CA LEU A 159 -2.66 -7.01 -3.75
C LEU A 159 -3.10 -7.86 -4.94
N ASN A 160 -4.13 -7.44 -5.67
CA ASN A 160 -4.58 -8.18 -6.85
C ASN A 160 -3.51 -8.25 -7.94
N CYS A 161 -2.64 -7.24 -8.06
CA CYS A 161 -1.49 -7.31 -8.94
C CYS A 161 -0.53 -8.42 -8.50
N PHE A 162 -0.12 -8.45 -7.22
CA PHE A 162 0.77 -9.50 -6.71
C PHE A 162 0.16 -10.90 -6.84
N LEU A 163 -1.10 -11.09 -6.43
CA LEU A 163 -1.78 -12.39 -6.47
C LEU A 163 -2.05 -12.89 -7.91
N LYS A 164 -2.18 -11.99 -8.89
CA LYS A 164 -2.29 -12.37 -10.31
C LYS A 164 -0.95 -12.77 -10.90
N GLU A 165 0.16 -12.16 -10.47
CA GLU A 165 1.51 -12.55 -10.90
C GLU A 165 1.89 -13.94 -10.40
N GLU A 166 1.49 -14.30 -9.17
CA GLU A 166 1.70 -15.64 -8.63
C GLU A 166 0.95 -16.73 -9.40
N LYS A 167 -0.31 -16.48 -9.78
CA LYS A 167 -1.11 -17.44 -10.56
C LYS A 167 -0.64 -17.65 -12.00
N LYS A 168 0.24 -16.79 -12.51
CA LYS A 168 0.84 -16.90 -13.85
C LYS A 168 2.16 -17.68 -13.86
N LYS A 169 2.74 -17.97 -12.69
CA LYS A 169 3.90 -18.85 -12.53
C LYS A 169 3.47 -20.29 -12.33
#